data_AF-A0A937T2V0-F1
#
_entry.id   AF-A0A937T2V0-F1
#
_cell.length_a   1.000
_cell.length_b   1.000
_cell.length_c   1.000
_cell.angle_alpha   90.00
_cell.angle_beta   90.00
_cell.angle_gamma   90.00
#
_symmetry.space_group_name_H-M   'P 1'
#
loop_
_entity.id
_entity.type
_entity.pdbx_description
1 polymer ?
#
loop_
_entity_poly.entity_id
_entity_poly.type
_entity_poly.pdbx_seq_one_letter_code
_entity_poly.pdbx_strand_id
1 'polypeptide(L)'
;MAVMVLLGVGFGWFGWKLREAERQRRAVEAIRKAGGLVMYDYEFDESGTPIWERKRRAGPRKLLGEGFFADVVVVSLDERTEDCDVVLEHVKGLTNLESLHLCGTQITDRGLDNLKGLTNLEFLDLVGTQVTSEGIEELRKAVPNCEIRH
;
A
#
# COMPACT_ATOMS: atom_id res chain seq x y z
N MET A 1 3.75 -26.86 38.88
CA MET A 1 4.50 -25.64 38.49
C MET A 1 5.46 -26.01 37.37
N ALA A 2 5.68 -25.08 36.43
CA ALA A 2 6.52 -25.18 35.23
C ALA A 2 5.86 -25.77 33.97
N VAL A 3 5.04 -24.96 33.30
CA VAL A 3 5.17 -24.62 31.86
C VAL A 3 4.51 -23.25 31.67
N MET A 4 5.24 -22.16 31.95
CA MET A 4 4.67 -20.79 31.84
C MET A 4 5.65 -19.74 31.31
N VAL A 5 6.68 -20.12 30.56
CA VAL A 5 7.61 -19.13 29.99
C VAL A 5 8.10 -19.57 28.61
N LEU A 6 7.23 -19.59 27.60
CA LEU A 6 7.63 -19.54 26.18
C LEU A 6 6.57 -18.84 25.30
N LEU A 7 5.89 -17.79 25.81
CA LEU A 7 4.90 -17.03 25.03
C LEU A 7 5.06 -15.49 25.14
N GLY A 8 6.25 -15.00 25.53
CA GLY A 8 6.49 -13.54 25.61
C GLY A 8 6.74 -12.88 24.26
N VAL A 9 7.43 -13.58 23.34
CA VAL A 9 7.88 -13.01 22.06
C VAL A 9 6.80 -13.12 20.97
N GLY A 10 5.99 -14.19 21.03
CA GLY A 10 4.90 -14.41 20.07
C GLY A 10 3.74 -13.42 20.19
N PHE A 11 3.34 -13.04 21.40
CA PHE A 11 2.17 -12.16 21.61
C PHE A 11 2.44 -10.69 21.24
N GLY A 12 3.68 -10.21 21.40
CA GLY A 12 4.07 -8.86 20.98
C GLY A 12 4.10 -8.72 19.46
N TRP A 13 4.77 -9.66 18.78
CA TRP A 13 4.81 -9.73 17.32
C TRP A 13 3.41 -9.95 16.72
N PHE A 14 2.63 -10.86 17.31
CA PHE A 14 1.26 -11.15 16.89
C PHE A 14 0.32 -9.96 17.11
N GLY A 15 0.43 -9.28 18.25
CA GLY A 15 -0.36 -8.07 18.54
C GLY A 15 0.01 -6.87 17.65
N TRP A 16 1.28 -6.71 17.30
CA TRP A 16 1.72 -5.70 16.33
C TRP A 16 1.24 -6.03 14.92
N LYS A 17 1.41 -7.28 14.47
CA LYS A 17 0.95 -7.74 13.15
C LYS A 17 -0.57 -7.66 13.01
N LEU A 18 -1.32 -7.91 14.09
CA LEU A 18 -2.78 -7.70 14.13
C LEU A 18 -3.17 -6.24 13.92
N ARG A 19 -2.50 -5.30 14.59
CA ARG A 19 -2.75 -3.86 14.40
C ARG A 19 -2.35 -3.39 13.01
N GLU A 20 -1.27 -3.93 12.45
CA GLU A 20 -0.85 -3.63 11.08
C GLU A 20 -1.87 -4.16 10.06
N ALA A 21 -2.28 -5.42 10.21
CA ALA A 21 -3.29 -6.02 9.35
C ALA A 21 -4.62 -5.27 9.41
N GLU A 22 -5.01 -4.76 10.58
CA GLU A 22 -6.21 -3.94 10.72
C GLU A 22 -6.07 -2.58 10.02
N ARG A 23 -4.90 -1.93 10.10
CA ARG A 23 -4.61 -0.70 9.36
C ARG A 23 -4.68 -0.91 7.86
N GLN A 24 -3.96 -1.92 7.34
CA GLN A 24 -3.99 -2.29 5.93
C GLN A 24 -5.43 -2.56 5.48
N ARG A 25 -6.20 -3.35 6.26
CA ARG A 25 -7.59 -3.63 5.93
C ARG A 25 -8.46 -2.38 5.83
N ARG A 26 -8.36 -1.45 6.79
CA ARG A 26 -9.11 -0.18 6.76
C ARG A 26 -8.73 0.67 5.57
N ALA A 27 -7.44 0.74 5.25
CA ALA A 27 -6.96 1.47 4.08
C ALA A 27 -7.52 0.87 2.78
N VAL A 28 -7.46 -0.45 2.62
CA VAL A 28 -8.00 -1.14 1.45
C VAL A 28 -9.51 -0.94 1.31
N GLU A 29 -10.25 -0.98 2.42
CA GLU A 29 -11.69 -0.71 2.42
C GLU A 29 -12.00 0.72 1.94
N ALA A 30 -11.26 1.72 2.44
CA ALA A 30 -11.41 3.11 2.03
C ALA A 30 -11.08 3.30 0.54
N ILE A 31 -9.96 2.75 0.07
CA ILE A 31 -9.52 2.82 -1.33
C ILE A 31 -10.56 2.19 -2.25
N ARG A 32 -11.03 0.98 -1.94
CA ARG A 32 -12.05 0.30 -2.75
C ARG A 32 -13.40 1.02 -2.74
N LYS A 33 -13.78 1.61 -1.61
CA LYS A 33 -15.00 2.43 -1.50
C LYS A 33 -14.91 3.68 -2.38
N ALA A 34 -13.71 4.24 -2.54
CA ALA A 34 -13.43 5.37 -3.43
C ALA A 34 -13.28 4.94 -4.91
N GLY A 35 -13.46 3.66 -5.24
CA GLY A 35 -13.33 3.14 -6.61
C GLY A 35 -11.91 2.74 -7.01
N GLY A 36 -10.95 2.89 -6.11
CA GLY A 36 -9.56 2.51 -6.32
C GLY A 36 -9.32 1.00 -6.32
N LEU A 37 -8.25 0.59 -6.99
CA LEU A 37 -7.78 -0.77 -7.05
C LEU A 37 -6.61 -0.98 -6.07
N VAL A 38 -6.55 -2.18 -5.51
CA VAL A 38 -5.50 -2.61 -4.57
C VAL A 38 -5.05 -3.99 -5.00
N MET A 39 -3.74 -4.15 -5.17
CA MET A 39 -3.10 -5.44 -5.41
C MET A 39 -2.14 -5.79 -4.27
N TYR A 40 -2.06 -7.08 -3.99
CA TYR A 40 -1.22 -7.62 -2.93
C TYR A 40 0.01 -8.32 -3.49
N ASP A 41 1.05 -8.47 -2.67
CA ASP A 41 2.29 -9.17 -2.98
C ASP A 41 2.07 -10.56 -3.61
N TYR A 42 1.10 -11.31 -3.11
CA TYR A 42 0.76 -12.64 -3.64
C TYR A 42 0.14 -12.61 -5.04
N GLU A 43 -0.26 -11.45 -5.56
CA GLU A 43 -0.79 -11.28 -6.90
C GLU A 43 0.33 -11.14 -7.95
N PHE A 44 1.59 -11.24 -7.53
CA PHE A 44 2.79 -11.25 -8.39
C PHE A 44 3.63 -12.51 -8.13
N ASP A 45 4.41 -12.96 -9.13
CA ASP A 45 5.40 -14.04 -8.95
C ASP A 45 6.76 -13.48 -8.54
N GLU A 46 7.75 -14.36 -8.35
CA GLU A 46 9.12 -13.97 -7.98
C GLU A 46 9.81 -13.06 -9.01
N SER A 47 9.23 -12.93 -10.22
CA SER A 47 9.71 -12.02 -11.26
C SER A 47 8.94 -10.70 -11.33
N GLY A 48 7.98 -10.45 -10.43
CA GLY A 48 7.12 -9.28 -10.45
C GLY A 48 6.00 -9.35 -11.51
N THR A 49 5.77 -10.51 -12.11
CA THR A 49 4.71 -10.68 -13.12
C THR A 49 3.37 -10.91 -12.42
N PRO A 50 2.28 -10.20 -12.79
CA PRO A 50 0.95 -10.45 -12.24
C PRO A 50 0.49 -11.90 -12.46
N ILE A 51 0.13 -12.62 -11.39
CA ILE A 51 -0.22 -14.04 -11.44
C ILE A 51 -1.71 -14.33 -11.58
N TRP A 52 -2.57 -13.32 -11.80
CA TRP A 52 -4.01 -13.51 -12.00
C TRP A 52 -4.35 -14.42 -13.21
N GLU A 53 -3.38 -14.65 -14.10
CA GLU A 53 -3.48 -15.57 -15.24
C GLU A 53 -3.15 -17.04 -14.92
N ARG A 54 -2.54 -17.35 -13.75
CA ARG A 54 -2.13 -18.71 -13.38
C ARG A 54 -2.96 -19.27 -12.22
N LYS A 55 -3.86 -20.22 -12.52
CA LYS A 55 -4.70 -20.94 -11.55
C LYS A 55 -3.89 -21.48 -10.34
N ARG A 56 -4.12 -20.85 -9.18
CA ARG A 56 -4.07 -21.37 -7.80
C ARG A 56 -3.00 -22.41 -7.44
N ARG A 57 -2.06 -22.03 -6.55
CA ARG A 57 -1.47 -22.96 -5.57
C ARG A 57 -1.86 -22.57 -4.14
N ALA A 58 -2.57 -23.48 -3.49
CA ALA A 58 -3.02 -23.37 -2.11
C ALA A 58 -1.88 -23.72 -1.15
N GLY A 59 -1.41 -22.74 -0.39
CA GLY A 59 -0.48 -22.92 0.73
C GLY A 59 -1.16 -22.75 2.10
N PRO A 60 -0.39 -22.67 3.20
CA PRO A 60 -0.90 -22.49 4.57
C PRO A 60 -1.70 -21.19 4.76
N ARG A 61 -1.70 -20.29 3.78
CA ARG A 61 -2.50 -19.05 3.69
C ARG A 61 -4.02 -19.27 3.91
N LYS A 62 -4.55 -20.45 3.54
CA LYS A 62 -5.97 -20.78 3.78
C LYS A 62 -6.31 -20.99 5.27
N LEU A 63 -5.32 -21.26 6.11
CA LEU A 63 -5.51 -21.60 7.53
C LEU A 63 -5.59 -20.38 8.46
N LEU A 64 -4.93 -19.27 8.08
CA LEU A 64 -4.81 -18.06 8.91
C LEU A 64 -5.58 -16.84 8.33
N GLY A 65 -6.18 -17.00 7.14
CA GLY A 65 -6.94 -15.97 6.44
C GLY A 65 -6.11 -15.28 5.35
N GLU A 66 -6.72 -15.04 4.18
CA GLU A 66 -6.06 -14.48 2.99
C GLU A 66 -5.44 -13.09 3.23
N GLY A 67 -5.87 -12.35 4.27
CA GLY A 67 -5.33 -11.04 4.66
C GLY A 67 -4.32 -11.03 5.82
N PHE A 68 -3.86 -12.19 6.33
CA PHE A 68 -2.97 -12.20 7.51
C PHE A 68 -1.49 -12.00 7.15
N PHE A 69 -1.10 -12.30 5.91
CA PHE A 69 0.29 -12.22 5.44
C PHE A 69 0.45 -11.46 4.12
N ALA A 70 -0.62 -10.87 3.61
CA ALA A 70 -0.57 -10.18 2.34
C ALA A 70 -0.23 -8.71 2.55
N ASP A 71 0.83 -8.25 1.89
CA ASP A 71 1.21 -6.85 1.90
C ASP A 71 0.61 -6.16 0.67
N VAL A 72 0.05 -4.97 0.88
CA VAL A 72 -0.44 -4.13 -0.23
C VAL A 72 0.76 -3.52 -0.92
N VAL A 73 0.98 -3.88 -2.18
CA VAL A 73 2.16 -3.47 -2.96
C VAL A 73 1.80 -2.55 -4.11
N VAL A 74 0.57 -2.63 -4.65
CA VAL A 74 0.09 -1.70 -5.68
C VAL A 74 -1.24 -1.08 -5.29
N VAL A 75 -1.33 0.23 -5.45
CA VAL A 75 -2.58 0.99 -5.36
C VAL A 75 -2.76 1.80 -6.64
N SER A 76 -3.97 1.78 -7.19
CA SER A 76 -4.33 2.59 -8.35
C SER A 76 -5.60 3.37 -8.08
N LEU A 77 -5.50 4.69 -8.19
CA LEU A 77 -6.60 5.64 -8.14
C LEU A 77 -6.67 6.31 -9.53
N ASP A 78 -7.88 6.45 -10.06
CA ASP A 78 -8.14 7.06 -11.36
C ASP A 78 -9.05 8.29 -11.24
N GLU A 79 -9.38 8.94 -12.36
CA GLU A 79 -10.21 10.15 -12.39
C GLU A 79 -11.60 10.01 -11.74
N ARG A 80 -12.08 8.80 -11.49
CA ARG A 80 -13.36 8.53 -10.81
C ARG A 80 -13.24 8.62 -9.29
N THR A 81 -12.02 8.69 -8.77
CA THR A 81 -11.74 8.80 -7.33
C THR A 81 -11.96 10.24 -6.87
N GLU A 82 -13.07 10.47 -6.19
CA GLU A 82 -13.34 11.75 -5.51
C GLU A 82 -12.49 11.89 -4.23
N ASP A 83 -12.21 13.13 -3.83
CA ASP A 83 -11.43 13.46 -2.62
C ASP A 83 -10.09 12.71 -2.52
N CYS A 84 -9.34 12.67 -3.62
CA CYS A 84 -8.09 11.90 -3.73
C CYS A 84 -7.09 12.20 -2.60
N ASP A 85 -6.96 13.47 -2.17
CA ASP A 85 -6.12 13.87 -1.03
C ASP A 85 -6.51 13.14 0.27
N VAL A 86 -7.81 12.98 0.51
CA VAL A 86 -8.37 12.32 1.70
C VAL A 86 -8.16 10.80 1.60
N VAL A 87 -8.37 10.23 0.41
CA VAL A 87 -8.09 8.81 0.17
C VAL A 87 -6.61 8.50 0.41
N LEU A 88 -5.70 9.42 0.05
CA LEU A 88 -4.26 9.26 0.26
C LEU A 88 -3.84 9.23 1.74
N GLU A 89 -4.63 9.80 2.66
CA GLU A 89 -4.37 9.68 4.10
C GLU A 89 -4.38 8.21 4.56
N HIS A 90 -5.19 7.38 3.91
CA HIS A 90 -5.24 5.94 4.16
C HIS A 90 -4.05 5.18 3.57
N VAL A 91 -3.40 5.72 2.53
CA VAL A 91 -2.25 5.11 1.86
C VAL A 91 -0.98 5.23 2.70
N LYS A 92 -0.85 6.26 3.54
CA LYS A 92 0.32 6.49 4.42
C LYS A 92 0.73 5.29 5.29
N GLY A 93 -0.24 4.46 5.69
CA GLY A 93 0.01 3.27 6.51
C GLY A 93 0.49 2.04 5.72
N LEU A 94 0.49 2.09 4.40
CA LEU A 94 0.88 0.99 3.52
C LEU A 94 2.39 1.00 3.29
N THR A 95 3.18 0.75 4.33
CA THR A 95 4.64 0.91 4.30
C THR A 95 5.36 -0.02 3.31
N ASN A 96 4.69 -1.07 2.84
CA ASN A 96 5.19 -2.00 1.84
C ASN A 96 4.68 -1.69 0.43
N LEU A 97 4.09 -0.52 0.21
CA LEU A 97 3.63 -0.08 -1.10
C LEU A 97 4.84 0.18 -2.01
N GLU A 98 4.83 -0.44 -3.19
CA GLU A 98 5.89 -0.37 -4.19
C GLU A 98 5.47 0.49 -5.39
N SER A 99 4.20 0.41 -5.81
CA SER A 99 3.67 1.18 -6.95
C SER A 99 2.38 1.92 -6.59
N LEU A 100 2.34 3.20 -6.93
CA LEU A 100 1.18 4.06 -6.76
C LEU A 100 0.83 4.77 -8.06
N HIS A 101 -0.35 4.48 -8.59
CA HIS A 101 -0.87 5.11 -9.79
C HIS A 101 -1.94 6.14 -9.41
N LEU A 102 -1.73 7.41 -9.78
CA LEU A 102 -2.64 8.53 -9.52
C LEU A 102 -2.98 9.30 -10.82
N CYS A 103 -2.75 8.69 -11.98
CA CYS A 103 -2.95 9.31 -13.28
C CYS A 103 -4.38 9.87 -13.43
N GLY A 104 -4.49 11.12 -13.85
CA GLY A 104 -5.78 11.80 -14.08
C GLY A 104 -6.58 12.13 -12.82
N THR A 105 -6.06 11.84 -11.62
CA THR A 105 -6.74 12.19 -10.36
C THR A 105 -6.62 13.69 -10.05
N GLN A 106 -7.53 14.20 -9.22
CA GLN A 106 -7.49 15.59 -8.75
C GLN A 106 -6.56 15.80 -7.53
N ILE A 107 -5.54 14.95 -7.36
CA ILE A 107 -4.58 15.05 -6.25
C ILE A 107 -3.78 16.35 -6.32
N THR A 108 -3.51 16.95 -5.16
CA THR A 108 -2.72 18.19 -5.02
C THR A 108 -1.42 17.95 -4.25
N ASP A 109 -0.56 18.97 -4.14
CA ASP A 109 0.67 18.89 -3.32
C ASP A 109 0.39 18.50 -1.87
N ARG A 110 -0.77 18.90 -1.33
CA ARG A 110 -1.19 18.53 0.02
C ARG A 110 -1.35 17.01 0.17
N GLY A 111 -1.85 16.35 -0.87
CA GLY A 111 -1.99 14.90 -0.90
C GLY A 111 -0.65 14.18 -0.81
N LEU A 112 0.41 14.74 -1.42
CA LEU A 112 1.74 14.13 -1.46
C LEU A 112 2.41 14.03 -0.08
N ASP A 113 2.00 14.84 0.90
CA ASP A 113 2.49 14.73 2.28
C ASP A 113 2.23 13.34 2.88
N ASN A 114 1.18 12.65 2.42
CA ASN A 114 0.85 11.30 2.88
C ASN A 114 1.78 10.22 2.30
N LEU A 115 2.56 10.55 1.27
CA LEU A 115 3.55 9.64 0.67
C LEU A 115 4.91 9.75 1.38
N LYS A 116 5.12 10.80 2.18
CA LYS A 116 6.34 10.99 2.97
C LYS A 116 6.47 9.84 3.98
N GLY A 117 7.47 8.99 3.79
CA GLY A 117 7.74 7.82 4.63
C GLY A 117 7.40 6.47 3.99
N LEU A 118 6.83 6.44 2.78
CA LEU A 118 6.70 5.22 1.98
C LEU A 118 8.06 4.88 1.34
N THR A 119 9.01 4.43 2.15
CA THR A 119 10.41 4.21 1.73
C THR A 119 10.59 3.08 0.72
N ASN A 120 9.59 2.20 0.60
CA ASN A 120 9.57 1.10 -0.37
C ASN A 120 8.87 1.49 -1.68
N LEU A 121 8.40 2.74 -1.82
CA LEU A 121 7.75 3.19 -3.05
C LEU A 121 8.80 3.32 -4.15
N GLU A 122 8.66 2.50 -5.19
CA GLU A 122 9.57 2.43 -6.33
C GLU A 122 9.01 3.20 -7.52
N PHE A 123 7.69 3.24 -7.69
CA PHE A 123 7.04 3.89 -8.83
C PHE A 123 5.85 4.74 -8.40
N LEU A 124 5.81 5.98 -8.88
CA LEU A 124 4.71 6.93 -8.67
C LEU A 124 4.33 7.61 -9.97
N ASP A 125 3.07 7.48 -10.36
CA ASP A 125 2.53 8.10 -11.57
C ASP A 125 1.54 9.22 -11.24
N LEU A 126 1.92 10.46 -11.58
CA LEU A 126 1.20 11.71 -11.33
C LEU A 126 0.77 12.40 -12.62
N VAL A 127 0.81 11.71 -13.77
CA VAL A 127 0.45 12.33 -15.06
C VAL A 127 -0.98 12.85 -15.02
N GLY A 128 -1.17 14.10 -15.44
CA GLY A 128 -2.49 14.72 -15.50
C GLY A 128 -3.12 15.06 -14.14
N THR A 129 -2.29 15.21 -13.09
CA THR A 129 -2.72 15.65 -11.75
C THR A 129 -2.57 17.16 -11.54
N GLN A 130 -3.00 17.67 -10.38
CA GLN A 130 -2.83 19.08 -9.99
C GLN A 130 -1.58 19.32 -9.14
N VAL A 131 -0.68 18.33 -9.05
CA VAL A 131 0.61 18.44 -8.37
C VAL A 131 1.52 19.41 -9.10
N THR A 132 2.22 20.28 -8.37
CA THR A 132 3.19 21.21 -8.95
C THR A 132 4.61 20.63 -8.96
N SER A 133 5.48 21.27 -9.74
CA SER A 133 6.91 20.91 -9.77
C SER A 133 7.59 21.09 -8.40
N GLU A 134 7.16 22.06 -7.61
CA GLU A 134 7.64 22.26 -6.24
C GLU A 134 7.24 21.09 -5.33
N GLY A 135 5.98 20.63 -5.41
CA GLY A 135 5.51 19.46 -4.67
C GLY A 135 6.30 18.19 -4.98
N ILE A 136 6.66 18.00 -6.26
CA ILE A 136 7.50 16.86 -6.69
C ILE A 136 8.91 16.97 -6.14
N GLU A 137 9.51 18.15 -6.19
CA GLU A 137 10.87 18.36 -5.68
C GLU A 137 10.96 18.12 -4.17
N GLU A 138 9.92 18.50 -3.41
CA GLU A 138 9.80 18.12 -2.01
C GLU A 138 9.66 16.60 -1.83
N LEU A 139 8.81 15.96 -2.64
CA LEU A 139 8.58 14.53 -2.55
C LEU A 139 9.84 13.72 -2.89
N ARG A 140 10.62 14.12 -3.90
CA ARG A 140 11.91 13.48 -4.25
C ARG A 140 12.89 13.47 -3.10
N LYS A 141 12.89 14.48 -2.22
CA LYS A 141 13.74 14.51 -1.02
C LYS A 141 13.31 13.48 0.02
N ALA A 142 12.00 13.19 0.08
CA ALA A 142 11.43 12.25 1.04
C ALA A 142 11.49 10.79 0.55
N VAL A 143 11.37 10.55 -0.76
CA VAL A 143 11.41 9.22 -1.40
C VAL A 143 12.42 9.20 -2.57
N PRO A 144 13.74 9.31 -2.29
CA PRO A 144 14.75 9.56 -3.32
C PRO A 144 14.95 8.40 -4.32
N ASN A 145 14.51 7.19 -3.98
CA ASN A 145 14.62 6.01 -4.84
C ASN A 145 13.36 5.76 -5.68
N CYS A 146 12.32 6.58 -5.52
CA CYS A 146 11.07 6.45 -6.26
C CYS A 146 11.21 7.08 -7.65
N GLU A 147 10.88 6.32 -8.68
CA GLU A 147 10.66 6.82 -10.03
C GLU A 147 9.33 7.57 -10.07
N ILE A 148 9.40 8.90 -10.15
CA ILE A 148 8.23 9.78 -10.25
C ILE A 148 8.04 10.20 -11.70
N ARG A 149 6.88 9.84 -12.26
CA ARG A 149 6.37 10.28 -13.55
C ARG A 149 5.34 11.39 -13.34
N HIS A 150 5.51 12.55 -13.98
CA HIS A 150 4.61 13.71 -13.90
C HIS A 150 4.42 14.36 -15.26
#